data_AF-A0A9D6CR18-F1
#
_entry.id   AF-A0A9D6CR18-F1
#
_cell.length_a   1.000
_cell.length_b   1.000
_cell.length_c   1.000
_cell.angle_alpha   90.00
_cell.angle_beta   90.00
_cell.angle_gamma   90.00
#
_symmetry.space_group_name_H-M   'P 1'
#
loop_
_entity.id
_entity.type
_entity.pdbx_description
1 polymer ?
#
loop_
_entity_poly.entity_id
_entity_poly.type
_entity_poly.pdbx_seq_one_letter_code
_entity_poly.pdbx_strand_id
1 'polypeptide(L)'
;MAFQAFSTAVYRLAGRAIARALGSFDFVETVFLRHTAATGEVSLGRSDIDFTLVFSRPLTQEPEGLLKLLRCRQALKAAFPLLGECETGTREELLRSYGADPYRASVERRTALTVYGPRLEIPAIPIRTEDALVWLVIWMAHYVPVAMRQRSRRNMRKFALEMWNAARTATGDVAEPYASRSRAEAAWRNSAGAAFPLRSDDSVERLFQVCQEIAVEAHGRLCDPLETEDMPALHAGADREWALVPPGREIPPRREGLGRAFSGSPEALDLFVRHVNPRMYQQLPDSVKRLGIRPPGRAEWLAFSRRFACDPRLLRRPGFIATPASSYYAFELIRPGREAARSLRAGALPSWNPRREEDLRATPPTLRSYYTNLLPGLYEEISAAWDDLDACAGPA
;
A
#
# COMPACT_ATOMS: atom_id res chain seq x y z
N MET A 1 2.51 29.52 -6.55
CA MET A 1 1.50 28.90 -7.45
C MET A 1 2.00 28.75 -8.89
N ALA A 2 2.54 29.81 -9.54
CA ALA A 2 3.02 29.72 -10.93
C ALA A 2 4.07 28.63 -11.19
N PHE A 3 5.07 28.48 -10.31
CA PHE A 3 6.12 27.46 -10.46
C PHE A 3 5.59 26.01 -10.37
N GLN A 4 4.61 25.76 -9.50
CA GLN A 4 3.97 24.45 -9.38
C GLN A 4 3.15 24.12 -10.64
N ALA A 5 2.39 25.08 -11.15
CA ALA A 5 1.64 24.92 -12.40
C ALA A 5 2.57 24.59 -13.58
N PHE A 6 3.70 25.31 -13.70
CA PHE A 6 4.75 25.01 -14.68
C PHE A 6 5.31 23.59 -14.49
N SER A 7 5.70 23.23 -13.26
CA SER A 7 6.24 21.91 -12.94
C SER A 7 5.27 20.78 -13.34
N THR A 8 3.99 20.94 -13.02
CA THR A 8 2.92 20.02 -13.41
C THR A 8 2.76 19.94 -14.91
N ALA A 9 2.79 21.06 -15.63
CA ALA A 9 2.67 21.06 -17.09
C ALA A 9 3.81 20.26 -17.74
N VAL A 10 5.06 20.46 -17.28
CA VAL A 10 6.23 19.71 -17.76
C VAL A 10 6.07 18.21 -17.50
N TYR A 11 5.70 17.82 -16.28
CA TYR A 11 5.50 16.41 -15.92
C TYR A 11 4.37 15.74 -16.71
N ARG A 12 3.25 16.44 -16.93
CA ARG A 12 2.14 15.92 -17.73
C ARG A 12 2.50 15.80 -19.21
N LEU A 13 3.31 16.72 -19.74
CA LEU A 13 3.82 16.64 -21.11
C LEU A 13 4.75 15.43 -21.28
N ALA A 14 5.74 15.27 -20.38
CA ALA A 14 6.60 14.10 -20.36
C ALA A 14 5.78 12.81 -20.20
N GLY A 15 4.79 12.83 -19.32
CA GLY A 15 3.87 11.73 -19.08
C GLY A 15 3.10 11.30 -20.33
N ARG A 16 2.60 12.26 -21.13
CA ARG A 16 1.94 11.98 -22.41
C ARG A 16 2.90 11.40 -23.44
N ALA A 17 4.14 11.89 -23.51
CA ALA A 17 5.15 11.35 -24.44
C ALA A 17 5.49 9.90 -24.10
N ILE A 18 5.75 9.60 -22.81
CA ILE A 18 5.99 8.25 -22.30
C ILE A 18 4.77 7.35 -22.56
N ALA A 19 3.56 7.84 -22.27
CA ALA A 19 2.33 7.09 -22.47
C ALA A 19 2.07 6.71 -23.93
N ARG A 20 2.46 7.55 -24.90
CA ARG A 20 2.38 7.19 -26.33
C ARG A 20 3.31 6.04 -26.70
N ALA A 21 4.52 6.00 -26.14
CA ALA A 21 5.46 4.91 -26.36
C ALA A 21 4.99 3.60 -25.69
N LEU A 22 4.45 3.69 -24.47
CA LEU A 22 3.87 2.53 -23.78
C LEU A 22 2.57 2.05 -24.44
N GLY A 23 1.76 2.97 -24.95
CA GLY A 23 0.50 2.69 -25.63
C GLY A 23 0.65 2.19 -27.07
N SER A 24 1.85 2.21 -27.65
CA SER A 24 2.04 1.69 -29.03
C SER A 24 1.96 0.16 -29.13
N PHE A 25 1.82 -0.53 -28.00
CA PHE A 25 1.63 -1.98 -27.93
C PHE A 25 0.13 -2.27 -28.11
N ASP A 26 -0.22 -3.17 -29.04
CA ASP A 26 -1.60 -3.45 -29.45
C ASP A 26 -2.50 -3.97 -28.31
N PHE A 27 -1.92 -4.60 -27.30
CA PHE A 27 -2.62 -5.06 -26.11
C PHE A 27 -2.76 -3.99 -25.00
N VAL A 28 -2.18 -2.80 -25.15
CA VAL A 28 -2.32 -1.68 -24.20
C VAL A 28 -3.48 -0.80 -24.63
N GLU A 29 -4.61 -0.93 -23.91
CA GLU A 29 -5.82 -0.19 -24.20
C GLU A 29 -5.74 1.25 -23.67
N THR A 30 -5.29 1.44 -22.43
CA THR A 30 -5.35 2.74 -21.74
C THR A 30 -4.09 2.97 -20.92
N VAL A 31 -3.63 4.22 -20.87
CA VAL A 31 -2.59 4.67 -19.94
C VAL A 31 -3.08 5.92 -19.21
N PHE A 32 -3.01 5.91 -17.88
CA PHE A 32 -3.30 7.09 -17.08
C PHE A 32 -2.19 7.41 -16.08
N LEU A 33 -1.96 8.70 -15.87
CA LEU A 33 -1.08 9.25 -14.85
C LEU A 33 -1.74 9.18 -13.48
N ARG A 34 -0.92 8.95 -12.46
CA ARG A 34 -1.34 8.84 -11.05
C ARG A 34 -0.65 9.87 -10.16
N HIS A 35 -1.11 9.92 -8.90
CA HIS A 35 -0.51 10.69 -7.82
C HIS A 35 -0.23 12.16 -8.19
N THR A 36 0.96 12.68 -7.85
CA THR A 36 1.25 14.12 -7.90
C THR A 36 1.17 14.72 -9.30
N ALA A 37 1.51 13.96 -10.35
CA ALA A 37 1.36 14.41 -11.73
C ALA A 37 -0.11 14.56 -12.13
N ALA A 38 -0.96 13.66 -11.64
CA ALA A 38 -2.39 13.67 -11.89
C ALA A 38 -3.10 14.76 -11.08
N THR A 39 -2.79 14.88 -9.77
CA THR A 39 -3.38 15.90 -8.88
C THR A 39 -2.88 17.33 -9.11
N GLY A 40 -1.77 17.50 -9.83
CA GLY A 40 -1.14 18.81 -10.04
C GLY A 40 -0.30 19.31 -8.85
N GLU A 41 0.17 18.39 -8.01
CA GLU A 41 0.98 18.67 -6.82
C GLU A 41 2.46 18.26 -7.02
N VAL A 42 2.94 18.45 -8.25
CA VAL A 42 4.29 18.08 -8.67
C VAL A 42 5.32 18.96 -7.98
N SER A 43 6.39 18.33 -7.49
CA SER A 43 7.63 19.00 -7.09
C SER A 43 8.70 18.67 -8.13
N LEU A 44 9.09 19.67 -8.93
CA LEU A 44 10.06 19.50 -10.02
C LEU A 44 11.36 18.86 -9.52
N GLY A 45 11.78 17.78 -10.19
CA GLY A 45 13.00 17.02 -9.85
C GLY A 45 12.89 16.13 -8.60
N ARG A 46 11.70 16.05 -7.98
CA ARG A 46 11.49 15.30 -6.72
C ARG A 46 10.23 14.44 -6.70
N SER A 47 9.26 14.74 -7.55
CA SER A 47 8.11 13.87 -7.78
C SER A 47 8.50 12.83 -8.82
N ASP A 48 7.97 11.63 -8.67
CA ASP A 48 7.98 10.61 -9.72
C ASP A 48 6.78 10.80 -10.68
N ILE A 49 6.86 10.16 -11.84
CA ILE A 49 5.79 10.04 -12.83
C ILE A 49 5.28 8.61 -12.78
N ASP A 50 4.17 8.40 -12.08
CA ASP A 50 3.56 7.08 -11.90
C ASP A 50 2.43 6.86 -12.90
N PHE A 51 2.31 5.62 -13.36
CA PHE A 51 1.32 5.20 -14.36
C PHE A 51 0.48 4.01 -13.90
N THR A 52 -0.69 3.88 -14.51
CA THR A 52 -1.37 2.59 -14.68
C THR A 52 -1.59 2.32 -16.16
N LEU A 53 -1.29 1.10 -16.59
CA LEU A 53 -1.58 0.57 -17.92
C LEU A 53 -2.73 -0.44 -17.81
N VAL A 54 -3.74 -0.24 -18.66
CA VAL A 54 -4.87 -1.16 -18.80
C VAL A 54 -4.66 -1.98 -20.06
N PHE A 55 -4.72 -3.30 -19.93
CA PHE A 55 -4.59 -4.21 -21.07
C PHE A 55 -5.96 -4.66 -21.58
N SER A 56 -6.06 -4.85 -22.90
CA SER A 56 -7.28 -5.34 -23.56
C SER A 56 -7.48 -6.86 -23.38
N ARG A 57 -6.43 -7.60 -23.00
CA ARG A 57 -6.45 -9.05 -22.81
C ARG A 57 -5.55 -9.48 -21.65
N PRO A 58 -5.82 -10.65 -21.02
CA PRO A 58 -4.97 -11.19 -19.96
C PRO A 58 -3.52 -11.37 -20.43
N LEU A 59 -2.61 -11.07 -19.52
CA LEU A 59 -1.17 -11.07 -19.78
C LEU A 59 -0.58 -12.45 -20.11
N THR A 60 -1.23 -13.50 -19.64
CA THR A 60 -0.84 -14.89 -19.94
C THR A 60 -0.89 -15.19 -21.45
N GLN A 61 -1.63 -14.39 -22.21
CA GLN A 61 -1.74 -14.51 -23.66
C GLN A 61 -0.62 -13.76 -24.42
N GLU A 62 0.16 -12.90 -23.75
CA GLU A 62 1.16 -12.02 -24.39
C GLU A 62 2.53 -11.99 -23.67
N PRO A 63 3.15 -13.13 -23.33
CA PRO A 63 4.39 -13.15 -22.54
C PRO A 63 5.56 -12.45 -23.24
N GLU A 64 5.70 -12.61 -24.57
CA GLU A 64 6.75 -11.92 -25.34
C GLU A 64 6.42 -10.43 -25.55
N GLY A 65 5.13 -10.08 -25.69
CA GLY A 65 4.66 -8.69 -25.73
C GLY A 65 5.03 -7.93 -24.45
N LEU A 66 4.82 -8.55 -23.29
CA LEU A 66 5.21 -8.03 -21.98
C LEU A 66 6.71 -7.79 -21.84
N LEU A 67 7.53 -8.73 -22.28
CA LEU A 67 8.99 -8.56 -22.24
C LEU A 67 9.43 -7.38 -23.09
N LYS A 68 8.83 -7.19 -24.26
CA LYS A 68 9.08 -6.02 -25.11
C LYS A 68 8.61 -4.73 -24.44
N LEU A 69 7.41 -4.71 -23.84
CA LEU A 69 6.89 -3.57 -23.09
C LEU A 69 7.79 -3.22 -21.90
N LEU A 70 8.28 -4.23 -21.18
CA LEU A 70 9.20 -4.04 -20.06
C LEU A 70 10.54 -3.44 -20.51
N ARG A 71 11.11 -3.93 -21.62
CA ARG A 71 12.32 -3.34 -22.21
C ARG A 71 12.09 -1.89 -22.65
N CYS A 72 10.93 -1.60 -23.25
CA CYS A 72 10.53 -0.24 -23.58
C CYS A 72 10.48 0.63 -22.32
N ARG A 73 9.81 0.18 -21.25
CA ARG A 73 9.77 0.88 -19.96
C ARG A 73 11.17 1.10 -19.39
N GLN A 74 12.06 0.11 -19.45
CA GLN A 74 13.44 0.24 -18.95
C GLN A 74 14.22 1.29 -19.74
N ALA A 75 14.10 1.31 -21.07
CA ALA A 75 14.70 2.36 -21.91
C ALA A 75 14.13 3.74 -21.57
N LEU A 76 12.81 3.84 -21.37
CA LEU A 76 12.15 5.08 -20.94
C LEU A 76 12.60 5.51 -19.54
N LYS A 77 12.81 4.59 -18.59
CA LYS A 77 13.34 4.92 -17.25
C LYS A 77 14.78 5.42 -17.32
N ALA A 78 15.59 4.87 -18.22
CA ALA A 78 16.95 5.34 -18.45
C ALA A 78 16.96 6.78 -19.03
N ALA A 79 16.05 7.08 -19.96
CA ALA A 79 15.90 8.42 -20.53
C ALA A 79 15.22 9.43 -19.59
N PHE A 80 14.28 8.95 -18.76
CA PHE A 80 13.50 9.72 -17.81
C PHE A 80 13.65 9.12 -16.40
N PRO A 81 14.70 9.50 -15.65
CA PRO A 81 14.98 8.93 -14.33
C PRO A 81 13.87 9.11 -13.30
N LEU A 82 12.94 10.05 -13.52
CA LEU A 82 11.77 10.32 -12.68
C LEU A 82 10.57 9.41 -13.01
N LEU A 83 10.68 8.50 -13.98
CA LEU A 83 9.63 7.51 -14.28
C LEU A 83 9.46 6.57 -13.07
N GLY A 84 8.32 6.65 -12.39
CA GLY A 84 8.08 5.94 -11.14
C GLY A 84 7.51 4.54 -11.32
N GLU A 85 6.54 4.24 -10.47
CA GLU A 85 5.80 2.99 -10.47
C GLU A 85 4.89 2.90 -11.70
N CYS A 86 4.74 1.68 -12.21
CA CYS A 86 3.89 1.38 -13.33
C CYS A 86 2.99 0.21 -12.93
N GLU A 87 1.77 0.52 -12.54
CA GLU A 87 0.78 -0.51 -12.26
C GLU A 87 0.16 -1.03 -13.55
N THR A 88 -0.19 -2.31 -13.57
CA THR A 88 -0.62 -2.95 -14.81
C THR A 88 -1.69 -4.01 -14.52
N GLY A 89 -2.64 -4.14 -15.44
CA GLY A 89 -3.70 -5.14 -15.37
C GLY A 89 -4.74 -4.96 -16.46
N THR A 90 -5.62 -5.94 -16.62
CA THR A 90 -6.82 -5.79 -17.45
C THR A 90 -7.84 -4.88 -16.78
N ARG A 91 -8.84 -4.41 -17.53
CA ARG A 91 -9.95 -3.64 -16.97
C ARG A 91 -10.60 -4.40 -15.79
N GLU A 92 -10.91 -5.68 -15.97
CA GLU A 92 -11.56 -6.50 -14.95
C GLU A 92 -10.72 -6.62 -13.68
N GLU A 93 -9.42 -6.92 -13.81
CA GLU A 93 -8.53 -7.07 -12.66
C GLU A 93 -8.38 -5.78 -11.86
N LEU A 94 -8.26 -4.64 -12.55
CA LEU A 94 -8.16 -3.34 -11.90
C LEU A 94 -9.46 -3.01 -11.16
N LEU A 95 -10.62 -3.24 -11.78
CA LEU A 95 -11.93 -3.02 -11.15
C LEU A 95 -12.15 -3.95 -9.95
N ARG A 96 -11.78 -5.22 -10.06
CA ARG A 96 -11.82 -6.19 -8.95
C ARG A 96 -10.94 -5.74 -7.80
N SER A 97 -9.73 -5.27 -8.11
CA SER A 97 -8.81 -4.74 -7.11
C SER A 97 -9.31 -3.45 -6.45
N TYR A 98 -9.94 -2.55 -7.22
CA TYR A 98 -10.62 -1.37 -6.66
C TYR A 98 -11.79 -1.74 -5.74
N GLY A 99 -12.51 -2.83 -6.05
CA GLY A 99 -13.50 -3.42 -5.14
C GLY A 99 -12.91 -3.87 -3.80
N ALA A 100 -11.69 -4.41 -3.83
CA ALA A 100 -10.97 -4.80 -2.62
C ALA A 100 -10.23 -3.65 -1.92
N ASP A 101 -10.10 -2.47 -2.55
CA ASP A 101 -9.49 -1.28 -1.96
C ASP A 101 -10.26 0.01 -2.36
N PRO A 102 -11.48 0.20 -1.81
CA PRO A 102 -12.32 1.35 -2.15
C PRO A 102 -11.68 2.71 -1.81
N TYR A 103 -10.86 2.76 -0.76
CA TYR A 103 -10.17 3.98 -0.35
C TYR A 103 -9.28 4.49 -1.48
N ARG A 104 -8.43 3.61 -2.02
CA ARG A 104 -7.55 3.96 -3.13
C ARG A 104 -8.32 4.18 -4.43
N ALA A 105 -9.34 3.36 -4.69
CA ALA A 105 -10.21 3.51 -5.86
C ALA A 105 -10.85 4.90 -5.92
N SER A 106 -11.34 5.41 -4.78
CA SER A 106 -11.92 6.75 -4.67
C SER A 106 -10.92 7.86 -5.05
N VAL A 107 -9.66 7.75 -4.61
CA VAL A 107 -8.61 8.71 -4.97
C VAL A 107 -8.36 8.64 -6.48
N GLU A 108 -8.16 7.45 -7.04
CA GLU A 108 -7.87 7.29 -8.47
C GLU A 108 -9.03 7.73 -9.36
N ARG A 109 -10.27 7.38 -9.03
CA ARG A 109 -11.48 7.82 -9.73
C ARG A 109 -11.53 9.33 -9.94
N ARG A 110 -11.11 10.09 -8.93
CA ARG A 110 -11.19 11.56 -8.90
C ARG A 110 -9.92 12.26 -9.37
N THR A 111 -8.79 11.56 -9.45
CA THR A 111 -7.49 12.19 -9.72
C THR A 111 -6.78 11.66 -10.96
N ALA A 112 -7.05 10.42 -11.38
CA ALA A 112 -6.38 9.81 -12.52
C ALA A 112 -6.56 10.65 -13.78
N LEU A 113 -5.44 10.86 -14.48
CA LEU A 113 -5.42 11.63 -15.73
C LEU A 113 -5.10 10.69 -16.89
N THR A 114 -6.11 10.32 -17.66
CA THR A 114 -5.92 9.55 -18.90
C THR A 114 -5.06 10.35 -19.87
N VAL A 115 -3.98 9.72 -20.34
CA VAL A 115 -3.00 10.32 -21.25
C VAL A 115 -2.82 9.52 -22.55
N TYR A 116 -3.39 8.32 -22.62
CA TYR A 116 -3.50 7.49 -23.82
C TYR A 116 -4.74 6.59 -23.72
N GLY A 117 -5.44 6.38 -24.83
CA GLY A 117 -6.60 5.49 -24.90
C GLY A 117 -7.88 6.07 -24.26
N PRO A 118 -8.95 5.26 -24.18
CA PRO A 118 -10.20 5.63 -23.53
C PRO A 118 -10.02 5.81 -22.01
N ARG A 119 -10.96 6.49 -21.35
CA ARG A 119 -10.94 6.60 -19.89
C ARG A 119 -11.43 5.30 -19.26
N LEU A 120 -10.70 4.80 -18.25
CA LEU A 120 -11.22 3.75 -17.37
C LEU A 120 -12.25 4.36 -16.42
N GLU A 121 -13.48 3.87 -16.47
CA GLU A 121 -14.53 4.24 -15.53
C GLU A 121 -14.34 3.46 -14.23
N ILE A 122 -13.91 4.14 -13.17
CA ILE A 122 -13.78 3.57 -11.84
C ILE A 122 -15.09 3.85 -11.09
N PRO A 123 -15.82 2.81 -10.63
CA PRO A 123 -17.09 3.00 -9.94
C PRO A 123 -16.89 3.71 -8.60
N ALA A 124 -17.91 4.44 -8.16
CA ALA A 124 -17.96 4.98 -6.80
C ALA A 124 -18.37 3.86 -5.84
N ILE A 125 -17.40 3.32 -5.12
CA ILE A 125 -17.61 2.25 -4.13
C ILE A 125 -17.58 2.89 -2.74
N PRO A 126 -18.57 2.63 -1.87
CA PRO A 126 -18.52 3.09 -0.48
C PRO A 126 -17.24 2.63 0.23
N ILE A 127 -16.59 3.54 0.95
CA ILE A 127 -15.39 3.23 1.73
C ILE A 127 -15.83 2.80 3.11
N ARG A 128 -15.49 1.57 3.50
CA ARG A 128 -15.71 1.11 4.87
C ARG A 128 -14.60 1.60 5.79
N THR A 129 -14.88 1.63 7.08
CA THR A 129 -13.90 2.05 8.10
C THR A 129 -12.59 1.26 7.99
N GLU A 130 -12.65 -0.05 7.76
CA GLU A 130 -11.48 -0.93 7.67
C GLU A 130 -10.62 -0.63 6.42
N ASP A 131 -11.26 -0.20 5.33
CA ASP A 131 -10.57 0.15 4.09
C ASP A 131 -9.69 1.39 4.28
N ALA A 132 -10.19 2.38 5.03
CA ALA A 132 -9.43 3.58 5.40
C ALA A 132 -8.36 3.29 6.46
N LEU A 133 -8.66 2.46 7.48
CA LEU A 133 -7.69 2.08 8.51
C LEU A 133 -6.46 1.40 7.92
N VAL A 134 -6.61 0.55 6.90
CA VAL A 134 -5.47 -0.05 6.20
C VAL A 134 -4.49 0.99 5.68
N TRP A 135 -4.98 2.06 5.08
CA TRP A 135 -4.09 3.10 4.56
C TRP A 135 -3.40 3.88 5.67
N LEU A 136 -4.10 4.19 6.76
CA LEU A 136 -3.50 4.81 7.95
C LEU A 136 -2.29 4.00 8.43
N VAL A 137 -2.45 2.70 8.65
CA VAL A 137 -1.37 1.86 9.18
C VAL A 137 -0.33 1.45 8.15
N ILE A 138 -0.65 1.37 6.85
CA ILE A 138 0.35 1.19 5.80
C ILE A 138 1.36 2.34 5.80
N TRP A 139 0.88 3.59 5.88
CA TRP A 139 1.77 4.75 5.93
C TRP A 139 2.68 4.67 7.15
N MET A 140 2.11 4.34 8.32
CA MET A 140 2.86 4.19 9.57
C MET A 140 3.89 3.06 9.51
N ALA A 141 3.53 1.88 9.01
CA ALA A 141 4.39 0.70 9.05
C ALA A 141 5.49 0.72 7.98
N HIS A 142 5.19 1.21 6.78
CA HIS A 142 6.08 1.06 5.63
C HIS A 142 6.82 2.34 5.24
N TYR A 143 6.21 3.51 5.44
CA TYR A 143 6.72 4.76 4.88
C TYR A 143 7.31 5.70 5.93
N VAL A 144 6.67 5.81 7.10
CA VAL A 144 7.16 6.61 8.22
C VAL A 144 8.57 6.17 8.67
N PRO A 145 8.87 4.87 8.87
CA PRO A 145 10.22 4.42 9.22
C PRO A 145 11.27 4.79 8.17
N VAL A 146 10.92 4.75 6.89
CA VAL A 146 11.82 5.16 5.80
C VAL A 146 12.12 6.66 5.88
N ALA A 147 11.10 7.51 6.03
CA ALA A 147 11.29 8.95 6.16
C ALA A 147 12.05 9.35 7.43
N MET A 148 11.79 8.67 8.55
CA MET A 148 12.57 8.78 9.79
C MET A 148 14.04 8.43 9.56
N ARG A 149 14.31 7.30 8.87
CA ARG A 149 15.68 6.88 8.57
C ARG A 149 16.44 7.91 7.74
N GLN A 150 15.76 8.48 6.76
CA GLN A 150 16.28 9.51 5.85
C GLN A 150 16.28 10.92 6.46
N ARG A 151 15.76 11.11 7.70
CA ARG A 151 15.51 12.43 8.31
C ARG A 151 14.75 13.38 7.37
N SER A 152 13.84 12.84 6.56
CA SER A 152 13.13 13.59 5.53
C SER A 152 11.88 14.26 6.09
N ARG A 153 12.04 15.49 6.61
CA ARG A 153 10.92 16.30 7.15
C ARG A 153 9.77 16.43 6.15
N ARG A 154 10.09 16.62 4.86
CA ARG A 154 9.10 16.71 3.78
C ARG A 154 8.24 15.44 3.69
N ASN A 155 8.86 14.26 3.69
CA ASN A 155 8.14 13.01 3.58
C ASN A 155 7.37 12.70 4.87
N MET A 156 7.93 13.02 6.04
CA MET A 156 7.20 12.88 7.29
C MET A 156 5.94 13.74 7.36
N ARG A 157 6.02 15.01 6.96
CA ARG A 157 4.84 15.88 6.88
C ARG A 157 3.80 15.33 5.90
N LYS A 158 4.26 14.81 4.75
CA LYS A 158 3.38 14.13 3.79
C LYS A 158 2.67 12.95 4.45
N PHE A 159 3.39 12.05 5.11
CA PHE A 159 2.79 10.85 5.70
C PHE A 159 1.87 11.16 6.87
N ALA A 160 2.18 12.16 7.71
CA ALA A 160 1.26 12.65 8.73
C ALA A 160 -0.08 13.11 8.12
N LEU A 161 -0.03 13.82 6.98
CA LEU A 161 -1.21 14.26 6.25
C LEU A 161 -2.02 13.12 5.63
N GLU A 162 -1.35 12.14 5.02
CA GLU A 162 -2.03 10.96 4.47
C GLU A 162 -2.66 10.12 5.59
N MET A 163 -1.99 9.97 6.73
CA MET A 163 -2.53 9.28 7.91
C MET A 163 -3.74 10.01 8.50
N TRP A 164 -3.68 11.34 8.62
CA TRP A 164 -4.82 12.14 9.10
C TRP A 164 -6.03 12.01 8.17
N ASN A 165 -5.81 12.07 6.86
CA ASN A 165 -6.85 11.90 5.84
C ASN A 165 -7.52 10.52 5.94
N ALA A 166 -6.70 9.47 6.09
CA ALA A 166 -7.18 8.12 6.30
C ALA A 166 -7.96 7.98 7.62
N ALA A 167 -7.47 8.56 8.72
CA ALA A 167 -8.14 8.56 10.02
C ALA A 167 -9.53 9.21 9.94
N ARG A 168 -9.64 10.39 9.32
CA ARG A 168 -10.92 11.10 9.17
C ARG A 168 -11.92 10.34 8.31
N THR A 169 -11.41 9.62 7.30
CA THR A 169 -12.26 8.75 6.48
C THR A 169 -12.74 7.54 7.29
N ALA A 170 -11.85 6.92 8.08
CA ALA A 170 -12.18 5.77 8.91
C ALA A 170 -13.23 6.10 9.99
N THR A 171 -13.13 7.28 10.62
CA THR A 171 -14.05 7.74 11.66
C THR A 171 -15.37 8.29 11.12
N GLY A 172 -15.56 8.33 9.80
CA GLY A 172 -16.76 8.88 9.16
C GLY A 172 -16.85 10.42 9.16
N ASP A 173 -15.80 11.12 9.63
CA ASP A 173 -15.73 12.58 9.60
C ASP A 173 -15.68 13.11 8.15
N VAL A 174 -15.19 12.29 7.22
CA VAL A 174 -15.19 12.57 5.78
C VAL A 174 -15.60 11.31 5.01
N ALA A 175 -16.57 11.41 4.10
CA ALA A 175 -17.09 10.25 3.36
C ALA A 175 -16.07 9.64 2.38
N GLU A 176 -15.21 10.47 1.78
CA GLU A 176 -14.14 10.05 0.87
C GLU A 176 -12.85 10.81 1.19
N PRO A 177 -11.66 10.19 1.08
CA PRO A 177 -10.41 10.88 1.38
C PRO A 177 -10.26 12.12 0.50
N TYR A 178 -9.58 13.15 0.99
CA TYR A 178 -9.29 14.31 0.17
C TYR A 178 -8.41 13.91 -1.03
N ALA A 179 -8.83 14.29 -2.23
CA ALA A 179 -8.16 13.91 -3.49
C ALA A 179 -6.79 14.59 -3.72
N SER A 180 -6.44 15.58 -2.91
CA SER A 180 -5.19 16.34 -3.03
C SER A 180 -4.69 16.74 -1.65
N ARG A 181 -3.38 16.79 -1.46
CA ARG A 181 -2.77 17.19 -0.19
C ARG A 181 -3.11 18.62 0.19
N SER A 182 -3.18 19.55 -0.76
CA SER A 182 -3.56 20.94 -0.46
C SER A 182 -4.97 21.03 0.14
N ARG A 183 -5.92 20.23 -0.34
CA ARG A 183 -7.27 20.14 0.24
C ARG A 183 -7.26 19.47 1.62
N ALA A 184 -6.54 18.36 1.77
CA ALA A 184 -6.39 17.69 3.06
C ALA A 184 -5.79 18.64 4.11
N GLU A 185 -4.75 19.37 3.74
CA GLU A 185 -4.04 20.29 4.64
C GLU A 185 -4.91 21.49 5.01
N ALA A 186 -5.65 22.05 4.05
CA ALA A 186 -6.62 23.12 4.34
C ALA A 186 -7.72 22.63 5.29
N ALA A 187 -8.27 21.44 5.06
CA ALA A 187 -9.27 20.85 5.93
C ALA A 187 -8.72 20.59 7.35
N TRP A 188 -7.50 20.07 7.47
CA TRP A 188 -6.86 19.84 8.77
C TRP A 188 -6.59 21.14 9.53
N ARG A 189 -6.17 22.22 8.84
CA ARG A 189 -6.00 23.53 9.49
C ARG A 189 -7.32 24.10 9.99
N ASN A 190 -8.43 23.80 9.32
CA ASN A 190 -9.75 24.34 9.62
C ASN A 190 -10.56 23.45 10.57
N SER A 191 -10.13 22.21 10.85
CA SER A 191 -10.80 21.38 11.85
C SER A 191 -10.59 21.99 13.24
N ALA A 192 -11.66 22.54 13.81
CA ALA A 192 -11.65 23.11 15.16
C ALA A 192 -11.10 22.07 16.15
N GLY A 193 -10.14 22.48 16.98
CA GLY A 193 -9.57 21.59 18.01
C GLY A 193 -8.75 20.43 17.46
N ALA A 194 -8.15 20.54 16.26
CA ALA A 194 -7.17 19.56 15.80
C ALA A 194 -6.13 19.32 16.91
N ALA A 195 -6.17 18.14 17.52
CA ALA A 195 -5.40 17.84 18.73
C ALA A 195 -3.88 17.97 18.51
N PHE A 196 -3.44 17.96 17.25
CA PHE A 196 -2.03 17.98 16.86
C PHE A 196 -1.82 18.76 15.55
N PRO A 197 -1.74 20.11 15.59
CA PRO A 197 -1.59 20.94 14.39
C PRO A 197 -0.22 20.80 13.75
N LEU A 198 -0.18 20.67 12.41
CA LEU A 198 1.08 20.63 11.65
C LEU A 198 1.72 22.01 11.49
N ARG A 199 2.88 22.23 12.10
CA ARG A 199 3.68 23.46 11.95
C ARG A 199 4.73 23.31 10.87
N SER A 200 5.12 24.40 10.23
CA SER A 200 6.08 24.37 9.11
C SER A 200 7.51 23.99 9.54
N ASP A 201 7.83 24.23 10.81
CA ASP A 201 9.12 24.05 11.45
C ASP A 201 9.22 22.75 12.27
N ASP A 202 8.16 21.95 12.35
CA ASP A 202 8.17 20.68 13.10
C ASP A 202 9.35 19.79 12.72
N SER A 203 10.04 19.25 13.73
CA SER A 203 11.11 18.28 13.54
C SER A 203 10.57 16.95 13.01
N VAL A 204 11.47 16.08 12.55
CA VAL A 204 11.10 14.73 12.08
C VAL A 204 10.50 13.91 13.23
N GLU A 205 11.01 14.09 14.44
CA GLU A 205 10.56 13.45 15.67
C GLU A 205 9.18 13.94 16.08
N ARG A 206 8.93 15.26 16.00
CA ARG A 206 7.60 15.81 16.27
C ARG A 206 6.58 15.29 15.26
N LEU A 207 6.93 15.25 13.97
CA LEU A 207 6.04 14.71 12.94
C LEU A 207 5.75 13.21 13.14
N PHE A 208 6.71 12.45 13.67
CA PHE A 208 6.49 11.06 14.04
C PHE A 208 5.53 10.92 15.24
N GLN A 209 5.67 11.79 16.25
CA GLN A 209 4.70 11.84 17.35
C GLN A 209 3.30 12.18 16.85
N VAL A 210 3.15 13.14 15.93
CA VAL A 210 1.88 13.44 15.28
C VAL A 210 1.29 12.20 14.58
N CYS A 211 2.11 11.42 13.86
CA CYS A 211 1.66 10.16 13.27
C CYS A 211 1.15 9.16 14.32
N GLN A 212 1.81 9.04 15.48
CA GLN A 212 1.33 8.20 16.57
C GLN A 212 0.02 8.72 17.17
N GLU A 213 -0.05 10.02 17.46
CA GLU A 213 -1.25 10.69 18.00
C GLU A 213 -2.46 10.47 17.09
N ILE A 214 -2.29 10.55 15.77
CA ILE A 214 -3.34 10.21 14.78
C ILE A 214 -3.81 8.76 14.93
N ALA A 215 -2.88 7.82 15.04
CA ALA A 215 -3.21 6.40 15.14
C ALA A 215 -3.93 6.09 16.46
N VAL A 216 -3.49 6.69 17.57
CA VAL A 216 -4.13 6.55 18.89
C VAL A 216 -5.53 7.15 18.90
N GLU A 217 -5.72 8.34 18.32
CA GLU A 217 -7.05 8.95 18.22
C GLU A 217 -8.00 8.10 17.38
N ALA A 218 -7.54 7.60 16.23
CA ALA A 218 -8.35 6.74 15.38
C ALA A 218 -8.73 5.44 16.09
N HIS A 219 -7.77 4.79 16.77
CA HIS A 219 -8.00 3.60 17.55
C HIS A 219 -8.99 3.84 18.70
N GLY A 220 -8.78 4.88 19.52
CA GLY A 220 -9.66 5.19 20.65
C GLY A 220 -11.11 5.52 20.28
N ARG A 221 -11.38 5.86 19.01
CA ARG A 221 -12.75 6.05 18.49
C ARG A 221 -13.38 4.76 17.93
N LEU A 222 -12.56 3.80 17.52
CA LEU A 222 -12.98 2.67 16.69
C LEU A 222 -12.74 1.30 17.34
N CYS A 223 -11.98 1.24 18.43
CA CYS A 223 -11.52 0.03 19.08
C CYS A 223 -11.64 0.15 20.59
N ASP A 224 -11.66 -1.00 21.27
CA ASP A 224 -11.55 -1.06 22.72
C ASP A 224 -10.18 -0.53 23.17
N PRO A 225 -10.10 0.21 24.29
CA PRO A 225 -8.84 0.75 24.79
C PRO A 225 -7.84 -0.36 25.14
N LEU A 226 -6.56 -0.07 24.94
CA LEU A 226 -5.45 -0.97 25.29
C LEU A 226 -4.90 -0.65 26.69
N GLU A 227 -4.42 -1.67 27.39
CA GLU A 227 -3.80 -1.56 28.72
C GLU A 227 -2.32 -1.13 28.58
N THR A 228 -2.06 0.18 28.46
CA THR A 228 -0.71 0.70 28.11
C THR A 228 0.04 1.40 29.23
N GLU A 229 -0.55 1.58 30.42
CA GLU A 229 -0.02 2.42 31.51
C GLU A 229 1.41 2.06 31.93
N ASP A 230 1.70 0.76 32.04
CA ASP A 230 2.99 0.24 32.53
C ASP A 230 3.90 -0.30 31.43
N MET A 231 3.61 -0.05 30.16
CA MET A 231 4.36 -0.66 29.08
C MET A 231 5.75 0.01 28.92
N PRO A 232 6.86 -0.73 29.12
CA PRO A 232 8.17 -0.22 28.74
C PRO A 232 8.26 -0.11 27.21
N ALA A 233 9.16 0.72 26.69
CA ALA A 233 9.51 0.67 25.28
C ALA A 233 10.02 -0.75 24.97
N LEU A 234 9.19 -1.55 24.30
CA LEU A 234 9.43 -2.96 24.09
C LEU A 234 10.30 -3.15 22.84
N HIS A 235 11.44 -3.79 23.05
CA HIS A 235 12.27 -4.41 22.02
C HIS A 235 12.15 -5.92 22.16
N ALA A 236 11.42 -6.57 21.26
CA ALA A 236 11.30 -8.02 21.29
C ALA A 236 11.36 -8.60 19.88
N GLY A 237 11.87 -9.83 19.78
CA GLY A 237 11.82 -10.67 18.59
C GLY A 237 13.19 -11.23 18.20
N ALA A 238 13.26 -12.57 18.05
CA ALA A 238 14.46 -13.27 17.60
C ALA A 238 14.79 -12.98 16.11
N ASP A 239 13.77 -12.72 15.29
CA ASP A 239 13.91 -12.55 13.81
C ASP A 239 13.43 -11.17 13.28
N ARG A 240 12.68 -10.41 14.08
CA ARG A 240 12.25 -9.03 13.80
C ARG A 240 12.18 -8.25 15.10
N GLU A 241 13.02 -7.23 15.24
CA GLU A 241 12.90 -6.28 16.35
C GLU A 241 11.58 -5.50 16.20
N TRP A 242 10.77 -5.39 17.26
CA TRP A 242 9.66 -4.42 17.31
C TRP A 242 10.10 -3.21 18.14
N ALA A 243 9.58 -2.02 17.85
CA ALA A 243 9.77 -0.83 18.69
C ALA A 243 8.40 -0.19 18.98
N LEU A 244 7.83 -0.54 20.13
CA LEU A 244 6.60 0.08 20.61
C LEU A 244 6.92 1.33 21.43
N VAL A 245 6.44 2.47 20.95
CA VAL A 245 6.66 3.78 21.57
C VAL A 245 5.30 4.35 21.91
N PRO A 246 4.90 4.39 23.19
CA PRO A 246 3.69 5.10 23.60
C PRO A 246 3.77 6.59 23.22
N PRO A 247 2.64 7.25 22.90
CA PRO A 247 2.62 8.67 22.62
C PRO A 247 3.26 9.49 23.76
N GLY A 248 3.99 10.55 23.39
CA GLY A 248 4.64 11.45 24.35
C GLY A 248 5.92 10.92 24.98
N ARG A 249 6.31 9.66 24.74
CA ARG A 249 7.61 9.13 25.18
C ARG A 249 8.72 9.41 24.17
N GLU A 250 9.95 9.50 24.66
CA GLU A 250 11.11 9.66 23.80
C GLU A 250 11.26 8.45 22.87
N ILE A 251 11.56 8.73 21.60
CA ILE A 251 11.88 7.69 20.63
C ILE A 251 13.22 7.11 21.06
N PRO A 252 13.33 5.79 21.30
CA PRO A 252 14.59 5.20 21.72
C PRO A 252 15.70 5.54 20.72
N PRO A 253 16.91 5.87 21.18
CA PRO A 253 18.04 6.07 20.30
C PRO A 253 18.25 4.81 19.45
N ARG A 254 18.56 5.02 18.16
CA ARG A 254 18.69 3.93 17.17
C ARG A 254 19.58 2.81 17.72
N ARG A 255 19.07 1.59 17.75
CA ARG A 255 19.94 0.41 17.58
C ARG A 255 20.17 0.21 16.08
N GLU A 256 21.43 0.10 15.69
CA GLU A 256 21.81 -0.34 14.35
C GLU A 256 21.25 -1.76 14.15
N GLY A 257 20.22 -1.94 13.31
CA GLY A 257 19.57 -3.25 13.15
C GLY A 257 18.07 -3.22 12.83
N LEU A 258 17.37 -2.13 13.15
CA LEU A 258 15.90 -1.96 13.00
C LEU A 258 15.37 -1.93 11.54
N GLY A 259 16.13 -2.42 10.56
CA GLY A 259 15.81 -2.34 9.12
C GLY A 259 14.48 -3.00 8.71
N ARG A 260 13.87 -3.81 9.58
CA ARG A 260 12.60 -4.53 9.35
C ARG A 260 11.58 -4.41 10.49
N ALA A 261 11.85 -3.53 11.46
CA ALA A 261 11.04 -3.37 12.66
C ALA A 261 9.77 -2.54 12.42
N PHE A 262 8.62 -2.99 12.93
CA PHE A 262 7.49 -2.07 13.11
C PHE A 262 7.87 -1.04 14.18
N SER A 263 7.63 0.24 13.92
CA SER A 263 7.88 1.33 14.86
C SER A 263 6.63 2.19 14.98
N GLY A 264 5.98 2.17 16.14
CA GLY A 264 4.74 2.89 16.38
C GLY A 264 4.16 2.65 17.78
N SER A 265 2.97 3.17 18.05
CA SER A 265 2.29 2.94 19.31
C SER A 265 1.63 1.54 19.35
N PRO A 266 1.25 1.03 20.53
CA PRO A 266 0.46 -0.20 20.66
C PRO A 266 -0.85 -0.18 19.85
N GLU A 267 -1.51 0.96 19.77
CA GLU A 267 -2.73 1.17 19.00
C GLU A 267 -2.47 1.01 17.51
N ALA A 268 -1.38 1.61 17.01
CA ALA A 268 -0.96 1.43 15.62
C ALA A 268 -0.62 -0.04 15.32
N LEU A 269 -0.05 -0.76 16.29
CA LEU A 269 0.22 -2.20 16.18
C LEU A 269 -1.07 -3.01 16.08
N ASP A 270 -2.04 -2.77 16.98
CA ASP A 270 -3.34 -3.46 16.97
C ASP A 270 -4.05 -3.26 15.63
N LEU A 271 -4.13 -2.00 15.16
CA LEU A 271 -4.68 -1.67 13.84
C LEU A 271 -3.91 -2.37 12.70
N PHE A 272 -2.59 -2.43 12.76
CA PHE A 272 -1.76 -3.10 11.75
C PHE A 272 -2.03 -4.61 11.71
N VAL A 273 -2.10 -5.24 12.88
CA VAL A 273 -2.39 -6.67 13.02
C VAL A 273 -3.77 -7.00 12.48
N ARG A 274 -4.80 -6.22 12.82
CA ARG A 274 -6.17 -6.47 12.34
C ARG A 274 -6.33 -6.23 10.85
N HIS A 275 -5.79 -5.14 10.32
CA HIS A 275 -6.18 -4.68 8.99
C HIS A 275 -5.13 -4.92 7.90
N VAL A 276 -3.84 -5.02 8.24
CA VAL A 276 -2.75 -5.10 7.24
C VAL A 276 -2.00 -6.42 7.29
N ASN A 277 -1.78 -7.00 8.47
CA ASN A 277 -1.05 -8.26 8.57
C ASN A 277 -1.54 -9.13 9.74
N PRO A 278 -2.68 -9.84 9.56
CA PRO A 278 -3.24 -10.75 10.56
C PRO A 278 -2.27 -11.84 11.05
N ARG A 279 -1.34 -12.28 10.19
CA ARG A 279 -0.32 -13.28 10.54
C ARG A 279 0.56 -12.82 11.69
N MET A 280 0.76 -11.52 11.80
CA MET A 280 1.65 -10.93 12.79
C MET A 280 1.19 -11.22 14.21
N TYR A 281 -0.12 -11.38 14.45
CA TYR A 281 -0.65 -11.73 15.77
C TYR A 281 0.00 -12.99 16.36
N GLN A 282 0.21 -14.01 15.53
CA GLN A 282 0.80 -15.29 15.95
C GLN A 282 2.27 -15.16 16.36
N GLN A 283 2.94 -14.10 15.90
CA GLN A 283 4.34 -13.79 16.19
C GLN A 283 4.49 -12.80 17.36
N LEU A 284 3.39 -12.25 17.88
CA LEU A 284 3.45 -11.33 19.01
C LEU A 284 3.85 -12.06 20.29
N PRO A 285 4.78 -11.51 21.10
CA PRO A 285 5.03 -11.98 22.45
C PRO A 285 3.77 -11.89 23.31
N ASP A 286 3.60 -12.79 24.28
CA ASP A 286 2.44 -12.78 25.17
C ASP A 286 2.37 -11.52 26.05
N SER A 287 3.51 -10.88 26.34
CA SER A 287 3.54 -9.56 26.97
C SER A 287 2.84 -8.48 26.13
N VAL A 288 2.93 -8.55 24.81
CA VAL A 288 2.27 -7.60 23.89
C VAL A 288 0.80 -7.95 23.71
N LYS A 289 0.45 -9.24 23.65
CA LYS A 289 -0.96 -9.68 23.57
C LYS A 289 -1.75 -9.27 24.83
N ARG A 290 -1.11 -9.28 26.00
CA ARG A 290 -1.72 -8.84 27.27
C ARG A 290 -2.16 -7.37 27.28
N LEU A 291 -1.71 -6.54 26.34
CA LEU A 291 -2.19 -5.16 26.18
C LEU A 291 -3.66 -5.07 25.72
N GLY A 292 -4.31 -6.21 25.43
CA GLY A 292 -5.68 -6.25 24.89
C GLY A 292 -5.76 -6.39 23.37
N ILE A 293 -4.62 -6.58 22.68
CA ILE A 293 -4.60 -6.85 21.24
C ILE A 293 -5.30 -8.20 20.99
N ARG A 294 -6.37 -8.16 20.21
CA ARG A 294 -7.20 -9.34 19.94
C ARG A 294 -6.70 -10.11 18.71
N PRO A 295 -6.91 -11.44 18.67
CA PRO A 295 -6.66 -12.21 17.46
C PRO A 295 -7.57 -11.70 16.32
N PRO A 296 -7.06 -11.55 15.09
CA PRO A 296 -7.87 -11.19 13.94
C PRO A 296 -8.95 -12.24 13.67
N GLY A 297 -10.17 -11.77 13.40
CA GLY A 297 -11.31 -12.60 13.04
C GLY A 297 -11.34 -13.00 11.56
N ARG A 298 -12.40 -13.70 11.18
CA ARG A 298 -12.60 -14.22 9.81
C ARG A 298 -12.61 -13.09 8.77
N ALA A 299 -13.27 -11.99 9.07
CA ALA A 299 -13.44 -10.87 8.15
C ALA A 299 -12.10 -10.17 7.87
N GLU A 300 -11.27 -9.97 8.90
CA GLU A 300 -9.93 -9.40 8.78
C GLU A 300 -9.02 -10.28 7.90
N TRP A 301 -9.02 -11.59 8.14
CA TRP A 301 -8.27 -12.53 7.31
C TRP A 301 -8.72 -12.54 5.86
N LEU A 302 -10.03 -12.46 5.63
CA LEU A 302 -10.58 -12.42 4.28
C LEU A 302 -10.16 -11.14 3.54
N ALA A 303 -10.31 -9.98 4.18
CA ALA A 303 -9.92 -8.69 3.62
C ALA A 303 -8.41 -8.63 3.32
N PHE A 304 -7.58 -9.09 4.26
CA PHE A 304 -6.13 -9.19 4.08
C PHE A 304 -5.76 -10.09 2.90
N SER A 305 -6.33 -11.30 2.83
CA SER A 305 -5.99 -12.26 1.78
C SER A 305 -6.36 -11.74 0.40
N ARG A 306 -7.53 -11.11 0.24
CA ARG A 306 -7.89 -10.43 -1.02
C ARG A 306 -6.87 -9.34 -1.36
N ARG A 307 -6.65 -8.39 -0.46
CA ARG A 307 -5.86 -7.18 -0.74
C ARG A 307 -4.36 -7.45 -0.95
N PHE A 308 -3.78 -8.39 -0.19
CA PHE A 308 -2.32 -8.53 -0.12
C PHE A 308 -1.78 -9.90 -0.52
N ALA A 309 -2.62 -10.93 -0.62
CA ALA A 309 -2.18 -12.27 -0.99
C ALA A 309 -2.65 -12.69 -2.39
N CYS A 310 -3.84 -12.24 -2.79
CA CYS A 310 -4.48 -12.67 -4.03
C CYS A 310 -4.59 -11.58 -5.10
N ASP A 311 -4.15 -10.35 -4.86
CA ASP A 311 -4.25 -9.28 -5.87
C ASP A 311 -3.37 -9.58 -7.10
N PRO A 312 -3.95 -9.79 -8.31
CA PRO A 312 -3.19 -10.11 -9.51
C PRO A 312 -2.13 -9.07 -9.89
N ARG A 313 -2.26 -7.82 -9.42
CA ARG A 313 -1.26 -6.77 -9.62
C ARG A 313 0.07 -7.10 -8.93
N LEU A 314 0.05 -7.92 -7.88
CA LEU A 314 1.26 -8.35 -7.16
C LEU A 314 2.18 -9.21 -8.02
N LEU A 315 1.61 -9.99 -8.96
CA LEU A 315 2.37 -10.79 -9.93
C LEU A 315 3.14 -9.93 -10.95
N ARG A 316 2.87 -8.62 -10.97
CA ARG A 316 3.43 -7.70 -11.97
C ARG A 316 4.48 -6.78 -11.37
N ARG A 317 4.82 -6.98 -10.10
CA ARG A 317 5.92 -6.28 -9.42
C ARG A 317 7.28 -6.50 -10.12
N PRO A 318 7.67 -7.72 -10.55
CA PRO A 318 8.89 -7.91 -11.33
C PRO A 318 8.97 -6.96 -12.52
N GLY A 319 10.05 -6.21 -12.65
CA GLY A 319 10.29 -5.32 -13.80
C GLY A 319 9.48 -4.01 -13.86
N PHE A 320 8.20 -4.00 -13.46
CA PHE A 320 7.36 -2.78 -13.50
C PHE A 320 7.39 -1.98 -12.20
N ILE A 321 7.63 -2.63 -11.06
CA ILE A 321 7.77 -1.99 -9.74
C ILE A 321 9.20 -2.26 -9.26
N ALA A 322 9.97 -1.20 -9.01
CA ALA A 322 11.42 -1.26 -8.85
C ALA A 322 11.85 -1.96 -7.55
N THR A 323 11.98 -3.29 -7.56
CA THR A 323 12.83 -4.05 -6.61
C THR A 323 13.38 -5.34 -7.27
N PRO A 324 14.70 -5.61 -7.21
CA PRO A 324 15.31 -6.83 -7.79
C PRO A 324 14.83 -8.16 -7.19
N ALA A 325 14.23 -8.14 -5.99
CA ALA A 325 13.78 -9.34 -5.28
C ALA A 325 12.33 -9.78 -5.62
N SER A 326 11.64 -9.05 -6.48
CA SER A 326 10.17 -9.10 -6.64
C SER A 326 9.60 -10.41 -7.21
N SER A 327 10.39 -11.26 -7.88
CA SER A 327 9.89 -12.54 -8.39
C SER A 327 9.62 -13.57 -7.30
N TYR A 328 10.39 -13.55 -6.20
CA TYR A 328 10.10 -14.40 -5.02
C TYR A 328 8.88 -13.94 -4.26
N TYR A 329 8.71 -12.61 -4.14
CA TYR A 329 7.55 -12.03 -3.48
C TYR A 329 6.24 -12.52 -4.11
N ALA A 330 6.19 -12.82 -5.42
CA ALA A 330 4.97 -13.37 -6.02
C ALA A 330 4.60 -14.74 -5.41
N PHE A 331 5.56 -15.66 -5.26
CA PHE A 331 5.32 -16.98 -4.66
C PHE A 331 5.02 -16.90 -3.16
N GLU A 332 5.74 -16.03 -2.44
CA GLU A 332 5.51 -15.78 -1.01
C GLU A 332 4.12 -15.20 -0.72
N LEU A 333 3.48 -14.53 -1.68
CA LEU A 333 2.17 -13.92 -1.49
C LEU A 333 0.99 -14.84 -1.88
N ILE A 334 1.13 -15.65 -2.94
CA ILE A 334 0.04 -16.54 -3.42
C ILE A 334 -0.23 -17.69 -2.47
N ARG A 335 0.82 -18.41 -2.03
CA ARG A 335 0.67 -19.61 -1.20
C ARG A 335 -0.11 -19.33 0.09
N PRO A 336 0.19 -18.27 0.84
CA PRO A 336 -0.61 -17.91 2.00
C PRO A 336 -2.04 -17.52 1.67
N GLY A 337 -2.29 -16.90 0.51
CA GLY A 337 -3.64 -16.61 0.04
C GLY A 337 -4.46 -17.88 -0.16
N ARG A 338 -3.86 -18.91 -0.78
CA ARG A 338 -4.47 -20.24 -0.95
C ARG A 338 -4.66 -20.98 0.37
N GLU A 339 -3.68 -20.92 1.27
CA GLU A 339 -3.81 -21.50 2.60
C GLU A 339 -4.94 -20.82 3.37
N ALA A 340 -5.00 -19.49 3.34
CA ALA A 340 -6.09 -18.75 3.95
C ALA A 340 -7.44 -19.09 3.34
N ALA A 341 -7.56 -19.13 2.01
CA ALA A 341 -8.79 -19.52 1.32
C ALA A 341 -9.27 -20.91 1.76
N ARG A 342 -8.36 -21.89 1.82
CA ARG A 342 -8.68 -23.26 2.29
C ARG A 342 -9.12 -23.29 3.75
N SER A 343 -8.38 -22.64 4.65
CA SER A 343 -8.76 -22.57 6.07
C SER A 343 -10.12 -21.91 6.24
N LEU A 344 -10.35 -20.77 5.59
CA LEU A 344 -11.61 -20.03 5.66
C LEU A 344 -12.77 -20.84 5.09
N ARG A 345 -12.59 -21.58 3.99
CA ARG A 345 -13.63 -22.51 3.49
C ARG A 345 -13.99 -23.59 4.50
N ALA A 346 -13.00 -24.11 5.21
CA ALA A 346 -13.21 -25.12 6.26
C ALA A 346 -13.77 -24.55 7.57
N GLY A 347 -14.09 -23.25 7.64
CA GLY A 347 -14.55 -22.60 8.86
C GLY A 347 -13.45 -22.34 9.90
N ALA A 348 -12.18 -22.54 9.55
CA ALA A 348 -11.03 -22.31 10.41
C ALA A 348 -10.35 -20.98 10.12
N LEU A 349 -9.66 -20.42 11.12
CA LEU A 349 -8.76 -19.29 10.91
C LEU A 349 -7.43 -19.77 10.30
N PRO A 350 -6.84 -19.02 9.36
CA PRO A 350 -5.54 -19.38 8.80
C PRO A 350 -4.46 -19.44 9.88
N SER A 351 -3.64 -20.48 9.86
CA SER A 351 -2.42 -20.59 10.67
C SER A 351 -1.19 -20.31 9.81
N TRP A 352 -0.18 -19.65 10.39
CA TRP A 352 1.06 -19.32 9.69
C TRP A 352 2.22 -20.16 10.24
N ASN A 353 2.94 -20.82 9.34
CA ASN A 353 4.17 -21.54 9.69
C ASN A 353 5.38 -20.91 8.97
N PRO A 354 6.19 -20.09 9.67
CA PRO A 354 7.32 -19.36 9.07
C PRO A 354 8.46 -20.27 8.58
N ARG A 355 8.59 -21.50 9.10
CA ARG A 355 9.66 -22.44 8.69
C ARG A 355 9.57 -22.86 7.21
N ARG A 356 8.44 -22.62 6.55
CA ARG A 356 8.22 -22.92 5.13
C ARG A 356 8.73 -21.83 4.17
N GLU A 357 9.19 -20.68 4.66
CA GLU A 357 9.77 -19.60 3.84
C GLU A 357 11.26 -19.83 3.51
N GLU A 358 12.01 -20.53 4.38
CA GLU A 358 13.45 -20.76 4.17
C GLU A 358 13.75 -21.70 3.00
N ASP A 359 12.82 -22.61 2.69
CA ASP A 359 12.90 -23.55 1.56
C ASP A 359 12.79 -22.85 0.18
N LEU A 360 12.42 -21.56 0.14
CA LEU A 360 12.23 -20.81 -1.10
C LEU A 360 13.50 -20.11 -1.60
N ARG A 361 14.66 -20.30 -0.93
CA ARG A 361 15.98 -19.78 -1.35
C ARG A 361 16.58 -20.53 -2.56
N ALA A 362 15.77 -20.84 -3.59
CA ALA A 362 16.26 -21.19 -4.92
C ALA A 362 16.93 -19.95 -5.57
N THR A 363 17.55 -20.04 -6.75
CA THR A 363 18.02 -18.88 -7.54
C THR A 363 16.84 -18.18 -8.21
N PRO A 364 16.80 -16.82 -8.33
CA PRO A 364 15.61 -16.16 -8.86
C PRO A 364 15.48 -16.53 -10.34
N PRO A 365 14.25 -16.79 -10.84
CA PRO A 365 14.06 -16.94 -12.27
C PRO A 365 14.48 -15.64 -12.97
N THR A 366 15.06 -15.75 -14.17
CA THR A 366 15.26 -14.58 -15.02
C THR A 366 13.91 -13.94 -15.33
N LEU A 367 13.86 -12.62 -15.60
CA LEU A 367 12.60 -11.95 -15.98
C LEU A 367 11.92 -12.65 -17.16
N ARG A 368 12.71 -13.09 -18.15
CA ARG A 368 12.19 -13.89 -19.26
C ARG A 368 11.49 -15.16 -18.77
N SER A 369 12.19 -16.00 -18.00
CA SER A 369 11.63 -17.25 -17.47
C SER A 369 10.40 -17.00 -16.60
N TYR A 370 10.41 -15.92 -15.81
CA TYR A 370 9.26 -15.53 -15.01
C TYR A 370 8.02 -15.28 -15.89
N TYR A 371 8.12 -14.40 -16.88
CA TYR A 371 6.98 -14.05 -17.72
C TYR A 371 6.53 -15.17 -18.65
N THR A 372 7.46 -15.98 -19.16
CA THR A 372 7.11 -17.03 -20.14
C THR A 372 6.65 -18.34 -19.47
N ASN A 373 7.21 -18.69 -18.31
CA ASN A 373 7.04 -20.02 -17.73
C ASN A 373 6.29 -20.02 -16.39
N LEU A 374 6.44 -18.98 -15.57
CA LEU A 374 5.90 -18.97 -14.21
C LEU A 374 4.62 -18.15 -14.11
N LEU A 375 4.58 -16.97 -14.72
CA LEU A 375 3.45 -16.05 -14.62
C LEU A 375 2.11 -16.69 -15.03
N PRO A 376 2.00 -17.50 -16.11
CA PRO A 376 0.74 -18.11 -16.47
C PRO A 376 0.13 -18.97 -15.36
N GLY A 377 0.91 -19.92 -14.82
CA GLY A 377 0.45 -20.77 -13.72
C GLY A 377 0.15 -19.97 -12.45
N LEU A 378 1.00 -19.00 -12.10
CA LEU A 378 0.76 -18.14 -10.93
C LEU A 378 -0.51 -17.30 -11.08
N TYR A 379 -0.81 -16.84 -12.29
CA TYR A 379 -1.99 -16.05 -12.58
C TYR A 379 -3.28 -16.89 -12.44
N GLU A 380 -3.27 -18.12 -12.94
CA GLU A 380 -4.38 -19.06 -12.73
C GLU A 380 -4.57 -19.37 -11.24
N GLU A 381 -3.48 -19.65 -10.53
CA GLU A 381 -3.52 -19.95 -9.09
C GLU A 381 -4.05 -18.76 -8.27
N ILE A 382 -3.61 -17.55 -8.58
CA ILE A 382 -4.04 -16.36 -7.83
C ILE A 382 -5.51 -16.02 -8.11
N SER A 383 -5.95 -16.19 -9.35
CA SER A 383 -7.34 -15.96 -9.75
C SER A 383 -8.26 -16.96 -9.06
N ALA A 384 -7.91 -18.24 -9.08
CA ALA A 384 -8.65 -19.28 -8.37
C ALA A 384 -8.68 -19.03 -6.86
N ALA A 385 -7.56 -18.63 -6.26
CA ALA A 385 -7.52 -18.28 -4.84
C ALA A 385 -8.42 -17.08 -4.51
N TRP A 386 -8.51 -16.08 -5.40
CA TRP A 386 -9.40 -14.95 -5.23
C TRP A 386 -10.87 -15.39 -5.30
N ASP A 387 -11.24 -16.16 -6.32
CA ASP A 387 -12.62 -16.65 -6.48
C ASP A 387 -13.03 -17.51 -5.28
N ASP A 388 -12.08 -18.28 -4.72
CA ASP A 388 -12.26 -19.05 -3.50
C ASP A 388 -12.57 -18.19 -2.27
N LEU A 389 -11.89 -17.05 -2.15
CA LEU A 389 -12.14 -16.05 -1.10
C LEU A 389 -13.48 -15.33 -1.33
N ASP A 390 -13.86 -15.07 -2.58
CA ASP A 390 -15.16 -14.48 -2.93
C ASP A 390 -16.31 -15.39 -2.50
N ALA A 391 -16.20 -16.69 -2.74
CA ALA A 391 -17.15 -17.67 -2.20
C ALA A 391 -17.20 -17.69 -0.65
N CYS A 392 -16.10 -17.36 0.03
CA CYS A 392 -16.04 -17.35 1.50
C CYS A 392 -16.70 -16.15 2.18
N ALA A 393 -16.94 -15.04 1.46
CA ALA A 393 -17.60 -13.86 2.01
C ALA A 393 -19.10 -14.07 2.22
N GLY A 394 -19.72 -15.02 1.52
CA GLY A 394 -21.17 -15.09 1.40
C GLY A 394 -21.71 -14.02 0.44
N PRO A 395 -23.04 -14.02 0.16
CA PRO A 395 -23.68 -12.96 -0.61
C PRO A 395 -23.51 -11.62 0.12
N ALA A 396 -23.14 -10.58 -0.65
CA ALA A 396 -22.93 -9.22 -0.17
C ALA A 396 -24.23 -8.53 0.25
#